data_AF-A0AAW0XBE1-F1
#
_entry.id   AF-A0AAW0XBE1-F1
#
_cell.length_a   1.000
_cell.length_b   1.000
_cell.length_c   1.000
_cell.angle_alpha   90.00
_cell.angle_beta   90.00
_cell.angle_gamma   90.00
#
_symmetry.space_group_name_H-M   'P 1'
#
loop_
_entity.id
_entity.type
_entity.pdbx_description
1 polymer ?
#
loop_
_entity_poly.entity_id
_entity_poly.type
_entity_poly.pdbx_seq_one_letter_code
_entity_poly.pdbx_strand_id
1 'polypeptide(L)'
;MSGTRRAALLLPLLPLLLLVALLRLATCCQYSAIDPRHTMCAFPAAQCPGKNLLRTGGLTCQDKETILEIHNSLRQKVSMGHVRNQPPALNMRAMVWDEELATVAQRWADQCMPGHDRARNVARFPVGQNVAAAWTYDRDEGDTPDFATQVEAWFNEVNQYGFSKGSVDPFRFNKATGHYTQ
;
A
#
# COMPACT_ATOMS: atom_id res chain seq x y z
N MET A 1 -28.53 68.57 -30.70
CA MET A 1 -27.80 67.95 -29.56
C MET A 1 -28.75 67.02 -28.83
N SER A 2 -28.22 65.95 -28.23
CA SER A 2 -28.91 64.85 -27.53
C SER A 2 -29.29 63.70 -28.48
N GLY A 3 -28.68 62.52 -28.45
CA GLY A 3 -27.82 61.90 -27.45
C GLY A 3 -28.29 60.45 -27.25
N THR A 4 -28.01 59.57 -28.20
CA THR A 4 -28.35 58.14 -28.14
C THR A 4 -27.61 57.44 -26.99
N ARG A 5 -28.34 57.02 -25.96
CA ARG A 5 -27.82 56.15 -24.90
C ARG A 5 -27.99 54.68 -25.32
N ARG A 6 -26.88 54.00 -25.62
CA ARG A 6 -26.84 52.54 -25.73
C ARG A 6 -26.84 51.94 -24.33
N ALA A 7 -27.88 51.17 -24.00
CA ALA A 7 -27.90 50.37 -22.77
C ALA A 7 -27.01 49.13 -22.97
N ALA A 8 -25.93 49.03 -22.20
CA ALA A 8 -25.14 47.82 -22.12
C ALA A 8 -25.91 46.76 -21.32
N LEU A 9 -26.33 45.67 -21.98
CA LEU A 9 -26.87 44.50 -21.30
C LEU A 9 -25.74 43.80 -20.55
N LEU A 10 -25.68 44.00 -19.23
CA LEU A 10 -24.91 43.17 -18.31
C LEU A 10 -25.59 41.79 -18.27
N LEU A 11 -25.05 40.83 -19.04
CA LEU A 11 -25.40 39.42 -18.88
C LEU A 11 -25.11 39.03 -17.42
N PRO A 12 -26.06 38.40 -16.71
CA PRO A 12 -25.87 38.07 -15.30
C PRO A 12 -24.76 37.01 -15.21
N LEU A 13 -23.69 37.30 -14.48
CA LEU A 13 -22.60 36.36 -14.19
C LEU A 13 -23.01 35.29 -13.15
N LEU A 14 -24.13 35.52 -12.45
CA LEU A 14 -24.67 34.65 -11.40
C LEU A 14 -25.09 33.23 -11.85
N PRO A 15 -25.76 33.00 -13.00
CA PRO A 15 -26.13 31.66 -13.45
C PRO A 15 -24.90 30.83 -13.84
N LEU A 16 -23.84 31.48 -14.35
CA LEU A 16 -22.59 30.82 -14.71
C LEU A 16 -21.82 30.38 -13.45
N LEU A 17 -21.79 31.21 -12.42
CA LEU A 17 -21.23 30.86 -11.10
C LEU A 17 -22.02 29.74 -10.40
N LEU A 18 -23.35 29.71 -10.56
CA LEU A 18 -24.20 28.62 -10.03
C LEU A 18 -23.96 27.29 -10.77
N LEU A 19 -23.76 27.33 -12.09
CA LEU A 19 -23.44 26.17 -12.91
C LEU A 19 -22.06 25.58 -12.55
N VAL A 20 -21.04 26.43 -12.31
CA VAL A 20 -19.71 26.01 -11.84
C VAL A 20 -19.76 25.48 -10.40
N ALA A 21 -20.63 26.04 -9.54
CA ALA A 21 -20.84 25.55 -8.18
C ALA A 21 -21.56 24.19 -8.14
N LEU A 22 -22.50 23.93 -9.07
CA LEU A 22 -23.18 22.64 -9.24
C LEU A 22 -22.29 21.58 -9.92
N LEU A 23 -21.26 22.01 -10.67
CA LEU A 23 -20.21 21.16 -11.25
C LEU A 23 -19.11 20.78 -10.24
N ARG A 24 -19.22 21.15 -8.96
CA ARG A 24 -18.52 20.43 -7.88
C ARG A 24 -19.18 19.07 -7.68
N LEU A 25 -19.15 18.25 -8.73
CA LEU A 25 -19.33 16.82 -8.67
C LEU A 25 -18.44 16.34 -7.52
N ALA A 26 -19.03 15.65 -6.55
CA ALA A 26 -18.27 14.80 -5.66
C ALA A 26 -17.36 13.96 -6.56
N THR A 27 -16.07 14.28 -6.61
CA THR A 27 -15.11 13.53 -7.39
C THR A 27 -15.15 12.13 -6.85
N CYS A 28 -15.75 11.22 -7.61
CA CYS A 28 -15.84 9.83 -7.25
C CYS A 28 -14.42 9.33 -7.01
N CYS A 29 -14.24 8.46 -6.00
CA CYS A 29 -12.95 7.86 -5.73
C CYS A 29 -12.41 7.19 -7.00
N GLN A 30 -11.20 7.57 -7.45
CA GLN A 30 -10.61 7.08 -8.69
C GLN A 30 -10.52 5.54 -8.74
N TYR A 31 -10.27 4.91 -7.59
CA TYR A 31 -10.15 3.46 -7.47
C TYR A 31 -11.49 2.72 -7.58
N SER A 32 -12.63 3.42 -7.59
CA SER A 32 -13.95 2.79 -7.76
C SER A 32 -14.13 2.13 -9.11
N ALA A 33 -13.38 2.58 -10.14
CA ALA A 33 -13.31 1.93 -11.44
C ALA A 33 -12.63 0.55 -11.40
N ILE A 34 -11.83 0.27 -10.36
CA ILE A 34 -11.15 -1.02 -10.14
C ILE A 34 -12.01 -1.90 -9.22
N ASP A 35 -12.35 -1.41 -8.03
CA ASP A 35 -13.34 -2.01 -7.14
C ASP A 35 -14.05 -0.87 -6.36
N PRO A 36 -15.39 -0.81 -6.32
CA PRO A 36 -16.11 0.22 -5.57
C PRO A 36 -15.82 0.19 -4.05
N ARG A 37 -15.27 -0.91 -3.53
CA ARG A 37 -14.88 -1.12 -2.13
C ARG A 37 -13.36 -1.13 -1.96
N HIS A 38 -12.63 -0.59 -2.94
CA HIS A 38 -11.19 -0.45 -2.87
C HIS A 38 -10.78 0.30 -1.60
N THR A 39 -9.66 -0.06 -0.98
CA THR A 39 -9.17 0.53 0.28
C THR A 39 -9.12 2.06 0.24
N MET A 40 -8.67 2.62 -0.88
CA MET A 40 -8.63 4.08 -1.11
C MET A 40 -10.01 4.76 -1.18
N CYS A 41 -11.07 4.00 -1.43
CA CYS A 41 -12.45 4.51 -1.48
C CYS A 41 -13.21 4.23 -0.18
N ALA A 42 -12.98 3.05 0.41
CA ALA A 42 -13.67 2.58 1.60
C ALA A 42 -13.16 3.27 2.87
N PHE A 43 -11.87 3.62 2.90
CA PHE A 43 -11.22 4.12 4.11
C PHE A 43 -10.59 5.51 3.94
N PRO A 44 -10.78 6.41 4.91
CA PRO A 44 -10.00 7.64 5.03
C PRO A 44 -8.57 7.39 5.56
N ALA A 45 -7.67 8.34 5.34
CA ALA A 45 -6.30 8.29 5.85
C ALA A 45 -6.26 8.58 7.35
N ALA A 46 -5.18 8.14 8.01
CA ALA A 46 -4.83 8.46 9.39
C ALA A 46 -5.97 8.18 10.39
N GLN A 47 -6.67 7.05 10.24
CA GLN A 47 -7.76 6.65 11.13
C GLN A 47 -7.52 5.31 11.75
N CYS A 48 -7.50 5.26 13.08
CA CYS A 48 -7.32 4.04 13.87
C CYS A 48 -8.58 3.81 14.74
N PRO A 49 -9.67 3.24 14.19
CA PRO A 49 -10.97 3.25 14.86
C PRO A 49 -10.92 2.59 16.25
N GLY A 50 -11.41 3.31 17.26
CA GLY A 50 -11.46 2.84 18.65
C GLY A 50 -10.11 2.77 19.36
N LYS A 51 -9.05 3.37 18.80
CA LYS A 51 -7.70 3.38 19.36
C LYS A 51 -7.06 4.76 19.23
N ASN A 52 -6.04 5.02 20.04
CA ASN A 52 -5.22 6.23 19.91
C ASN A 52 -4.14 5.99 18.85
N LEU A 53 -4.19 6.74 17.75
CA LEU A 53 -3.15 6.69 16.72
C LEU A 53 -1.95 7.52 17.18
N LEU A 54 -0.85 6.84 17.51
CA LEU A 54 0.39 7.51 17.95
C LEU A 54 1.19 8.07 16.76
N ARG A 55 1.32 7.27 15.69
CA ARG A 55 2.04 7.60 14.46
C ARG A 55 1.38 6.93 13.26
N THR A 56 1.42 7.59 12.12
CA THR A 56 0.96 7.09 10.82
C THR A 56 1.89 7.63 9.72
N GLY A 57 2.18 6.81 8.73
CA GLY A 57 3.01 7.20 7.59
C GLY A 57 4.38 7.71 7.98
N GLY A 58 4.89 8.66 7.18
CA GLY A 58 6.18 9.27 7.42
C GLY A 58 7.35 8.30 7.21
N LEU A 59 7.23 7.36 6.27
CA LEU A 59 8.39 6.60 5.80
C LEU A 59 9.40 7.58 5.20
N THR A 60 10.57 7.65 5.81
CA THR A 60 11.70 8.41 5.31
C THR A 60 12.26 7.75 4.05
N CYS A 61 13.08 8.46 3.29
CA CYS A 61 13.81 7.84 2.18
C CYS A 61 14.65 6.65 2.65
N GLN A 62 15.25 6.76 3.84
CA GLN A 62 16.03 5.70 4.45
C GLN A 62 15.17 4.47 4.77
N ASP A 63 13.96 4.65 5.31
CA ASP A 63 13.06 3.52 5.58
C ASP A 63 12.70 2.75 4.30
N LYS A 64 12.35 3.50 3.23
CA LYS A 64 12.01 2.91 1.93
C LYS A 64 13.19 2.15 1.33
N GLU A 65 14.39 2.73 1.41
CA GLU A 65 15.63 2.10 0.94
C GLU A 65 15.93 0.83 1.74
N THR A 66 15.89 0.90 3.08
CA THR A 66 16.12 -0.27 3.95
C THR A 66 15.13 -1.40 3.66
N ILE A 67 13.83 -1.10 3.48
CA ILE A 67 12.83 -2.12 3.11
C ILE A 67 13.20 -2.78 1.77
N LEU A 68 13.53 -1.98 0.75
CA LEU A 68 13.90 -2.51 -0.57
C LEU A 68 15.17 -3.33 -0.55
N GLU A 69 16.22 -2.84 0.11
CA GLU A 69 17.52 -3.50 0.20
C GLU A 69 17.40 -4.89 0.85
N ILE A 70 16.64 -4.99 1.93
CA ILE A 70 16.43 -6.26 2.63
C ILE A 70 15.68 -7.24 1.72
N HIS A 71 14.57 -6.82 1.09
CA HIS A 71 13.85 -7.68 0.15
C HIS A 71 14.76 -8.15 -1.00
N ASN A 72 15.51 -7.24 -1.62
CA ASN A 72 16.38 -7.56 -2.76
C ASN A 72 17.55 -8.46 -2.36
N SER A 73 18.16 -8.25 -1.19
CA SER A 73 19.20 -9.12 -0.64
C SER A 73 18.68 -10.53 -0.39
N LEU A 74 17.49 -10.68 0.22
CA LEU A 74 16.86 -11.97 0.48
C LEU A 74 16.47 -12.70 -0.82
N ARG A 75 15.91 -11.98 -1.79
CA ARG A 75 15.62 -12.51 -3.14
C ARG A 75 16.88 -12.98 -3.85
N GLN A 76 17.98 -12.24 -3.73
CA GLN A 76 19.27 -12.63 -4.29
C GLN A 76 19.84 -13.89 -3.60
N LYS A 77 19.68 -14.04 -2.28
CA LYS A 77 20.06 -15.28 -1.57
C LYS A 77 19.31 -16.49 -2.13
N VAL A 78 18.01 -16.37 -2.39
CA VAL A 78 17.21 -17.43 -3.04
C VAL A 78 17.75 -17.69 -4.45
N SER A 79 17.98 -16.63 -5.25
CA SER A 79 18.41 -16.79 -6.64
C SER A 79 19.76 -17.48 -6.79
N MET A 80 20.68 -17.23 -5.87
CA MET A 80 22.00 -17.87 -5.81
C MET A 80 21.96 -19.31 -5.25
N GLY A 81 20.81 -19.79 -4.79
CA GLY A 81 20.69 -21.11 -4.15
C GLY A 81 21.31 -21.15 -2.75
N HIS A 82 21.44 -20.00 -2.08
CA HIS A 82 22.00 -19.90 -0.72
C HIS A 82 20.94 -20.09 0.39
N VAL A 83 19.73 -20.51 0.02
CA VAL A 83 18.64 -20.82 0.96
C VAL A 83 18.41 -22.31 0.96
N ARG A 84 18.53 -22.93 2.14
CA ARG A 84 18.38 -24.38 2.31
C ARG A 84 17.04 -24.86 1.75
N ASN A 85 17.06 -25.98 1.03
CA ASN A 85 15.88 -26.60 0.41
C ASN A 85 15.15 -25.76 -0.66
N GLN A 86 15.75 -24.67 -1.14
CA GLN A 86 15.22 -23.87 -2.23
C GLN A 86 16.08 -24.04 -3.49
N PRO A 87 15.48 -24.20 -4.68
CA PRO A 87 16.23 -24.19 -5.93
C PRO A 87 16.73 -22.76 -6.22
N PRO A 88 17.89 -22.61 -6.89
CA PRO A 88 18.28 -21.30 -7.44
C PRO A 88 17.25 -20.83 -8.47
N ALA A 89 17.15 -19.53 -8.65
CA ALA A 89 16.16 -18.91 -9.54
C ALA A 89 16.84 -18.18 -10.70
N LEU A 90 16.47 -18.53 -11.92
CA LEU A 90 17.06 -17.96 -13.15
C LEU A 90 16.53 -16.55 -13.49
N ASN A 91 15.35 -16.18 -13.01
CA ASN A 91 14.67 -14.92 -13.36
C ASN A 91 14.13 -14.19 -12.11
N MET A 92 14.93 -14.13 -11.04
CA MET A 92 14.60 -13.38 -9.83
C MET A 92 15.00 -11.91 -10.00
N ARG A 93 14.06 -11.05 -10.37
CA ARG A 93 14.31 -9.62 -10.60
C ARG A 93 14.35 -8.83 -9.29
N ALA A 94 15.16 -7.78 -9.26
CA ALA A 94 15.15 -6.80 -8.18
C ALA A 94 13.82 -6.04 -8.16
N MET A 95 13.30 -5.80 -6.97
CA MET A 95 12.16 -4.94 -6.71
C MET A 95 12.58 -3.47 -6.71
N VAL A 96 11.64 -2.62 -7.10
CA VAL A 96 11.74 -1.16 -7.03
C VAL A 96 10.59 -0.63 -6.19
N TRP A 97 10.78 0.53 -5.56
CA TRP A 97 9.73 1.17 -4.77
C TRP A 97 8.64 1.70 -5.70
N ASP A 98 7.39 1.54 -5.28
CA ASP A 98 6.23 2.05 -6.00
C ASP A 98 5.37 2.90 -5.05
N GLU A 99 5.30 4.20 -5.34
CA GLU A 99 4.59 5.15 -4.46
C GLU A 99 3.06 4.96 -4.47
N GLU A 100 2.48 4.42 -5.56
CA GLU A 100 1.04 4.11 -5.60
C GLU A 100 0.75 2.96 -4.65
N LEU A 101 1.53 1.88 -4.72
CA LEU A 101 1.39 0.74 -3.80
C LEU A 101 1.63 1.15 -2.34
N ALA A 102 2.66 1.96 -2.08
CA ALA A 102 2.93 2.48 -0.74
C ALA A 102 1.75 3.32 -0.20
N THR A 103 1.12 4.14 -1.04
CA THR A 103 -0.03 4.95 -0.64
C THR A 103 -1.24 4.08 -0.28
N VAL A 104 -1.53 3.03 -1.07
CA VAL A 104 -2.62 2.08 -0.79
C VAL A 104 -2.31 1.27 0.48
N ALA A 105 -1.07 0.80 0.63
CA ALA A 105 -0.64 0.06 1.82
C ALA A 105 -0.73 0.92 3.09
N GLN A 106 -0.28 2.18 3.03
CA GLN A 106 -0.40 3.10 4.16
C GLN A 106 -1.87 3.36 4.52
N ARG A 107 -2.75 3.51 3.52
CA ARG A 107 -4.19 3.68 3.75
C ARG A 107 -4.77 2.52 4.56
N TRP A 108 -4.33 1.30 4.28
CA TRP A 108 -4.76 0.13 5.05
C TRP A 108 -4.13 0.10 6.45
N ALA A 109 -2.82 0.34 6.54
CA ALA A 109 -2.10 0.34 7.82
C ALA A 109 -2.69 1.36 8.81
N ASP A 110 -3.15 2.50 8.32
CA ASP A 110 -3.79 3.54 9.13
C ASP A 110 -4.96 2.98 9.95
N GLN A 111 -5.70 2.00 9.42
CA GLN A 111 -6.90 1.43 10.04
C GLN A 111 -6.60 0.64 11.33
N CYS A 112 -5.33 0.35 11.64
CA CYS A 112 -4.92 -0.39 12.83
C CYS A 112 -5.65 -1.73 13.03
N MET A 113 -6.10 -2.32 11.93
CA MET A 113 -6.80 -3.60 11.88
C MET A 113 -5.82 -4.68 11.44
N PRO A 114 -5.76 -5.82 12.14
CA PRO A 114 -4.90 -6.92 11.73
C PRO A 114 -5.42 -7.57 10.44
N GLY A 115 -4.51 -8.15 9.67
CA GLY A 115 -4.82 -8.92 8.47
C GLY A 115 -4.90 -8.09 7.20
N HIS A 116 -5.52 -8.67 6.18
CA HIS A 116 -5.53 -8.15 4.82
C HIS A 116 -6.79 -7.33 4.53
N ASP A 117 -6.65 -6.22 3.81
CA ASP A 117 -7.77 -5.49 3.24
C ASP A 117 -8.53 -6.32 2.18
N ARG A 118 -9.67 -5.78 1.75
CA ARG A 118 -10.51 -6.47 0.78
C ARG A 118 -10.04 -6.30 -0.66
N ALA A 119 -9.64 -5.08 -1.03
CA ALA A 119 -9.36 -4.71 -2.41
C ALA A 119 -8.29 -3.63 -2.48
N ARG A 120 -7.12 -3.98 -3.06
CA ARG A 120 -5.89 -3.18 -3.09
C ARG A 120 -5.25 -3.08 -4.46
N ASN A 121 -5.91 -3.61 -5.49
CA ASN A 121 -5.37 -3.67 -6.83
C ASN A 121 -5.23 -2.27 -7.41
N VAL A 122 -4.14 -2.03 -8.15
CA VAL A 122 -3.97 -0.83 -8.96
C VAL A 122 -4.39 -1.11 -10.38
N ALA A 123 -4.60 -0.06 -11.18
CA ALA A 123 -5.01 -0.20 -12.58
C ALA A 123 -4.01 -1.04 -13.41
N ARG A 124 -2.74 -1.05 -13.00
CA ARG A 124 -1.64 -1.71 -13.70
C ARG A 124 -1.65 -3.24 -13.53
N PHE A 125 -2.06 -3.76 -12.36
CA PHE A 125 -2.00 -5.19 -12.06
C PHE A 125 -2.67 -5.54 -10.71
N PRO A 126 -3.02 -6.82 -10.47
CA PRO A 126 -3.36 -7.34 -9.14
C PRO A 126 -2.19 -7.22 -8.16
N VAL A 127 -2.50 -6.94 -6.89
CA VAL A 127 -1.49 -6.60 -5.87
C VAL A 127 -1.56 -7.58 -4.70
N GLY A 128 -0.41 -8.21 -4.40
CA GLY A 128 -0.20 -9.03 -3.20
C GLY A 128 0.00 -8.18 -1.95
N GLN A 129 0.10 -8.82 -0.77
CA GLN A 129 0.30 -8.09 0.49
C GLN A 129 0.87 -9.00 1.57
N ASN A 130 1.91 -8.50 2.25
CA ASN A 130 2.36 -9.02 3.54
C ASN A 130 1.99 -8.01 4.65
N VAL A 131 1.64 -8.51 5.83
CA VAL A 131 1.25 -7.70 6.99
C VAL A 131 1.99 -8.19 8.22
N ALA A 132 2.50 -7.24 9.01
CA ALA A 132 3.15 -7.51 10.29
C ALA A 132 2.52 -6.63 11.37
N ALA A 133 2.43 -7.16 12.58
CA ALA A 133 1.94 -6.44 13.75
C ALA A 133 2.70 -6.94 14.98
N ALA A 134 3.19 -6.00 15.79
CA ALA A 134 3.83 -6.27 17.06
C ALA A 134 2.97 -5.69 18.20
N TRP A 135 3.08 -6.29 19.38
CA TRP A 135 2.39 -5.84 20.59
C TRP A 135 3.42 -5.73 21.71
N THR A 136 3.34 -4.65 22.48
CA THR A 136 4.20 -4.42 23.62
C THR A 136 3.39 -3.87 24.80
N TYR A 137 3.86 -4.17 26.01
CA TYR A 137 3.37 -3.54 27.24
C TYR A 137 4.27 -2.38 27.68
N ASP A 138 5.46 -2.27 27.08
CA ASP A 138 6.39 -1.18 27.34
C ASP A 138 5.84 0.09 26.67
N ARG A 139 5.58 1.10 27.50
CA ARG A 139 5.05 2.39 27.04
C ARG A 139 6.16 3.37 26.66
N ASP A 140 7.40 3.03 26.99
CA ASP A 140 8.61 3.80 26.70
C ASP A 140 9.39 3.22 25.50
N GLU A 141 8.98 2.04 25.01
CA GLU A 141 9.45 1.49 23.73
C GLU A 141 9.08 2.48 22.63
N GLY A 142 10.08 3.14 22.06
CA GLY A 142 9.89 4.22 21.09
C GLY A 142 9.06 3.80 19.87
N ASP A 143 8.62 4.77 19.09
CA ASP A 143 7.75 4.56 17.92
C ASP A 143 8.51 4.40 16.60
N THR A 144 9.80 4.02 16.68
CA THR A 144 10.62 3.77 15.49
C THR A 144 10.24 2.42 14.90
N PRO A 145 9.79 2.36 13.64
CA PRO A 145 9.42 1.11 13.01
C PRO A 145 10.66 0.24 12.75
N ASP A 146 10.64 -1.00 13.22
CA ASP A 146 11.65 -2.00 12.91
C ASP A 146 11.24 -2.83 11.68
N PHE A 147 11.42 -2.27 10.49
CA PHE A 147 11.09 -2.96 9.25
C PHE A 147 11.94 -4.20 8.99
N ALA A 148 13.22 -4.16 9.39
CA ALA A 148 14.17 -5.21 9.11
C ALA A 148 13.74 -6.53 9.76
N THR A 149 13.44 -6.49 11.06
CA THR A 149 12.98 -7.67 11.79
C THR A 149 11.69 -8.24 11.21
N GLN A 150 10.73 -7.39 10.78
CA GLN A 150 9.47 -7.89 10.21
C GLN A 150 9.67 -8.56 8.84
N VAL A 151 10.48 -7.98 7.95
CA VAL A 151 10.77 -8.56 6.63
C VAL A 151 11.57 -9.85 6.76
N GLU A 152 12.54 -9.90 7.68
CA GLU A 152 13.29 -11.11 7.96
C GLU A 152 12.40 -12.21 8.58
N ALA A 153 11.45 -11.85 9.44
CA ALA A 153 10.50 -12.80 10.00
C ALA A 153 9.62 -13.44 8.92
N TRP A 154 9.10 -12.64 7.97
CA TRP A 154 8.38 -13.17 6.80
C TRP A 154 9.23 -14.12 5.99
N PHE A 155 10.48 -13.77 5.71
CA PHE A 155 11.38 -14.63 4.95
C PHE A 155 11.70 -15.93 5.69
N ASN A 156 11.88 -15.86 7.01
CA ASN A 156 12.27 -17.00 7.84
C ASN A 156 11.17 -18.06 7.97
N GLU A 157 9.94 -17.81 7.50
CA GLU A 157 8.90 -18.83 7.38
C GLU A 157 9.39 -20.08 6.63
N VAL A 158 10.30 -19.91 5.65
CA VAL A 158 10.97 -21.01 4.92
C VAL A 158 11.67 -22.00 5.85
N ASN A 159 12.23 -21.52 6.96
CA ASN A 159 12.93 -22.33 7.96
C ASN A 159 12.00 -22.73 9.10
N GLN A 160 11.17 -21.80 9.58
CA GLN A 160 10.30 -21.99 10.73
C GLN A 160 9.20 -23.02 10.47
N TYR A 161 8.56 -22.94 9.30
CA TYR A 161 7.44 -23.80 8.93
C TYR A 161 7.82 -24.79 7.83
N GLY A 162 8.92 -24.54 7.13
CA GLY A 162 9.39 -25.37 6.03
C GLY A 162 8.67 -25.05 4.72
N PHE A 163 9.44 -24.83 3.67
CA PHE A 163 8.94 -24.80 2.29
C PHE A 163 9.83 -25.69 1.42
N SER A 164 9.25 -26.68 0.75
CA SER A 164 10.02 -27.65 -0.04
C SER A 164 10.23 -27.16 -1.46
N LYS A 165 11.39 -27.45 -2.08
CA LYS A 165 11.60 -27.28 -3.53
C LYS A 165 10.50 -27.92 -4.39
N GLY A 166 9.89 -29.00 -3.93
CA GLY A 166 8.77 -29.66 -4.64
C GLY A 166 7.45 -28.88 -4.60
N SER A 167 7.39 -27.80 -3.82
CA SER A 167 6.27 -26.86 -3.74
C SER A 167 6.50 -25.60 -4.57
N VAL A 168 7.67 -25.45 -5.21
CA VAL A 168 8.00 -24.30 -6.07
C VAL A 168 7.38 -24.47 -7.45
N ASP A 169 7.51 -25.67 -8.04
CA ASP A 169 7.02 -25.98 -9.38
C ASP A 169 6.45 -27.42 -9.46
N PRO A 170 5.12 -27.59 -9.62
CA PRO A 170 4.12 -26.53 -9.62
C PRO A 170 4.02 -25.86 -8.25
N PHE A 171 3.69 -24.56 -8.23
CA PHE A 171 3.53 -23.82 -6.99
C PHE A 171 2.41 -24.43 -6.12
N ARG A 172 2.73 -24.73 -4.86
CA ARG A 172 1.77 -25.22 -3.86
C ARG A 172 1.70 -24.26 -2.69
N PHE A 173 0.60 -23.52 -2.63
CA PHE A 173 0.34 -22.57 -1.57
C PHE A 173 0.26 -23.26 -0.20
N ASN A 174 0.92 -22.66 0.79
CA ASN A 174 0.77 -22.99 2.20
C ASN A 174 0.63 -21.70 2.99
N LYS A 175 -0.44 -21.60 3.78
CA LYS A 175 -0.73 -20.40 4.59
C LYS A 175 0.41 -20.06 5.57
N ALA A 176 1.12 -21.07 6.08
CA ALA A 176 2.23 -20.88 7.02
C ALA A 176 3.49 -20.28 6.37
N THR A 177 3.61 -20.33 5.04
CA THR A 177 4.75 -19.77 4.30
C THR A 177 4.29 -18.72 3.29
N GLY A 178 3.12 -18.14 3.53
CA GLY A 178 2.49 -17.20 2.60
C GLY A 178 3.29 -15.92 2.45
N HIS A 179 3.91 -15.42 3.52
CA HIS A 179 4.71 -14.21 3.46
C HIS A 179 6.05 -14.46 2.77
N TYR A 180 6.70 -15.61 3.03
CA TYR A 180 7.94 -15.99 2.34
C TYR A 180 7.76 -16.18 0.83
N THR A 181 6.64 -16.77 0.42
CA THR A 181 6.41 -17.13 -0.99
C THR A 181 5.94 -15.95 -1.86
N GLN A 182 5.55 -14.83 -1.25
CA GLN A 182 5.21 -13.59 -1.93
C GLN A 182 6.46 -12.78 -2.26
#